data_AF-A0A921K664-F1
#
_entry.id   AF-A0A921K664-F1
#
_cell.length_a   1.000
_cell.length_b   1.000
_cell.length_c   1.000
_cell.angle_alpha   90.00
_cell.angle_beta   90.00
_cell.angle_gamma   90.00
#
_symmetry.space_group_name_H-M   'P 1'
#
loop_
_entity.id
_entity.type
_entity.pdbx_description
1 polymer ?
#
loop_
_entity_poly.entity_id
_entity_poly.type
_entity_poly.pdbx_seq_one_letter_code
_entity_poly.pdbx_strand_id
1 'polypeptide(L)' 'MNIHYPNGQQPKREYNPQRDLPTPHQSIYAKRGMSLEDEINHSNQYYLANHIAVIHKKPT' A
#
# COMPACT_ATOMS: atom_id res chain seq x y z
N MET A 1 27.84 -40.71 5.99
CA MET A 1 27.64 -39.29 6.33
C MET A 1 26.16 -38.99 6.22
N ASN A 2 25.48 -38.77 7.33
CA ASN A 2 24.03 -38.56 7.35
C ASN A 2 23.74 -37.06 7.47
N ILE A 3 23.22 -36.47 6.40
CA ILE A 3 22.87 -35.06 6.31
C ILE A 3 21.45 -34.89 6.89
N HIS A 4 21.32 -34.20 8.01
CA HIS A 4 20.04 -33.89 8.64
C HIS A 4 19.52 -32.56 8.09
N TYR A 5 18.51 -32.60 7.22
CA TYR A 5 17.83 -31.40 6.75
C TYR A 5 16.82 -30.93 7.80
N PRO A 6 16.63 -29.61 7.97
CA PRO A 6 15.67 -29.08 8.94
C PRO A 6 14.25 -29.50 8.53
N ASN A 7 13.67 -30.39 9.32
CA ASN A 7 12.27 -30.75 9.33
C ASN A 7 11.46 -29.51 9.72
N GLY A 8 10.90 -28.86 8.69
CA GLY A 8 10.21 -27.57 8.76
C GLY A 8 9.38 -27.42 10.03
N GLN A 9 9.86 -26.57 10.94
CA GLN A 9 9.12 -26.19 12.13
C GLN A 9 7.86 -25.48 11.67
N GLN A 10 6.71 -26.17 11.74
CA GLN A 10 5.44 -25.51 11.53
C GLN A 10 5.26 -24.49 12.66
N PRO A 11 4.93 -23.22 12.36
CA PRO A 11 4.66 -22.26 13.41
C PRO A 11 3.54 -22.83 14.29
N LYS A 12 3.75 -22.83 15.61
CA LYS A 12 2.68 -23.14 16.56
C LYS A 12 1.56 -22.15 16.30
N ARG A 13 0.51 -22.58 15.58
CA ARG A 13 -0.74 -21.84 15.50
C ARG A 13 -1.40 -21.99 16.85
N GLU A 14 -1.11 -21.07 17.76
CA GLU A 14 -1.98 -20.85 18.91
C GLU A 14 -3.35 -20.45 18.35
N TYR A 15 -4.28 -21.39 18.32
CA TYR A 15 -5.65 -21.16 17.91
C TYR A 15 -6.30 -20.24 18.95
N ASN A 16 -6.22 -18.94 18.70
CA ASN A 16 -6.96 -17.92 19.42
C ASN A 16 -8.23 -17.61 18.61
N PRO A 17 -9.42 -18.08 19.01
CA PRO A 17 -10.67 -17.90 18.26
C PRO A 17 -11.12 -16.42 18.13
N GLN A 18 -10.35 -15.48 18.67
CA GLN A 18 -10.59 -14.04 18.59
C GLN A 18 -9.84 -13.33 17.45
N ARG A 19 -9.03 -14.05 16.64
CA ARG A 19 -8.19 -13.44 15.58
C ARG A 19 -8.62 -13.75 14.15
N ASP A 20 -9.76 -14.40 13.94
CA ASP A 20 -10.28 -14.72 12.60
C ASP A 20 -11.19 -13.62 12.03
N LEU A 21 -10.88 -12.35 12.30
CA LEU A 21 -11.35 -11.30 11.39
C LEU A 21 -10.33 -11.24 10.25
N PRO A 22 -10.73 -11.48 8.98
CA PRO A 22 -9.87 -11.14 7.87
C PRO A 22 -9.63 -9.63 7.97
N THR A 23 -8.44 -9.24 8.43
CA THR A 23 -7.98 -7.86 8.28
C THR A 23 -8.15 -7.55 6.81
N PRO A 24 -8.98 -6.56 6.42
CA PRO A 24 -9.08 -6.19 5.04
C PRO A 24 -7.65 -5.88 4.62
N HIS A 25 -7.17 -6.56 3.58
CA HIS A 25 -5.90 -6.22 2.95
C HIS A 25 -6.08 -4.79 2.44
N GLN A 26 -5.80 -3.81 3.29
CA GLN A 26 -5.77 -2.40 2.96
C GLN A 26 -4.62 -2.31 1.97
N SER A 27 -4.97 -2.40 0.69
CA SER A 27 -4.05 -2.10 -0.39
C SER A 27 -3.71 -0.63 -0.22
N ILE A 28 -2.61 -0.38 0.49
CA ILE A 28 -2.06 0.94 0.78
C ILE A 28 -1.88 1.74 -0.53
N TYR A 29 -1.70 1.01 -1.63
CA TYR A 29 -1.47 1.49 -2.97
C TYR A 29 -2.74 1.79 -3.78
N ALA A 30 -3.94 1.44 -3.29
CA ALA A 30 -5.16 1.56 -4.10
C ALA A 30 -5.80 2.95 -4.06
N LYS A 31 -5.22 3.91 -3.31
CA LYS A 31 -5.70 5.31 -3.14
C LYS A 31 -7.24 5.42 -3.02
N ARG A 32 -7.89 4.41 -2.42
CA ARG A 32 -9.36 4.34 -2.35
C ARG A 32 -9.82 5.45 -1.42
N GLY A 33 -10.62 6.37 -1.95
CA GLY A 33 -11.09 7.56 -1.24
C GLY A 33 -10.41 8.87 -1.65
N MET A 34 -9.41 8.82 -2.55
CA MET A 34 -8.86 10.02 -3.18
C MET A 34 -9.72 10.41 -4.39
N SER A 35 -10.06 11.70 -4.51
CA SER A 35 -10.72 12.20 -5.72
C SER A 35 -9.72 12.30 -6.86
N LEU A 36 -10.17 12.08 -8.10
CA LEU A 36 -9.36 12.33 -9.30
C LEU A 36 -8.81 13.75 -9.31
N GLU A 37 -9.57 14.72 -8.80
CA GLU A 37 -9.12 16.11 -8.69
C GLU A 37 -7.91 16.25 -7.77
N ASP A 38 -7.93 15.59 -6.61
CA ASP A 38 -6.81 15.62 -5.66
C ASP A 38 -5.56 14.99 -6.29
N GLU A 39 -5.72 13.93 -7.08
CA GLU A 39 -4.61 13.25 -7.75
C GLU A 39 -3.96 14.15 -8.81
N ILE A 40 -4.78 14.86 -9.58
CA ILE A 40 -4.32 15.83 -10.57
C ILE A 40 -3.59 16.98 -9.87
N ASN A 41 -4.12 17.49 -8.75
CA ASN A 41 -3.48 18.55 -7.99
C ASN A 41 -2.11 18.12 -7.44
N HIS A 42 -2.02 16.91 -6.88
CA HIS A 42 -0.74 16.37 -6.41
C HIS A 42 0.27 16.20 -7.56
N SER A 43 -0.19 15.72 -8.72
CA SER A 43 0.64 15.57 -9.92
C SER A 43 1.15 16.93 -10.44
N ASN A 44 0.29 17.95 -10.46
CA ASN A 44 0.67 19.30 -10.88
C ASN A 44 1.75 19.91 -9.96
N GLN A 45 1.61 19.73 -8.64
CA GLN A 45 2.63 20.17 -7.68
C GLN A 45 3.97 19.46 -7.91
N TYR A 46 3.93 18.15 -8.18
CA TYR A 46 5.12 17.39 -8.51
C TYR A 46 5.84 17.94 -9.75
N TYR A 47 5.11 18.23 -10.83
CA TYR A 47 5.74 18.80 -12.03
C TYR A 47 6.40 20.16 -11.79
N LEU A 48 5.77 21.01 -10.98
CA LEU A 48 6.29 22.32 -10.63
C LEU A 48 7.57 22.21 -9.78
N ALA A 49 7.57 21.36 -8.75
CA ALA A 49 8.73 21.17 -7.88
C ALA A 49 9.95 20.61 -8.63
N ASN A 50 9.70 19.71 -9.59
CA ASN A 50 10.76 19.10 -10.40
C ASN A 50 11.13 19.91 -11.64
N HIS A 51 10.55 21.11 -11.83
CA HIS A 51 10.81 21.97 -13.01
C HIS A 51 10.55 21.25 -14.35
N ILE A 52 9.60 20.31 -14.39
CA ILE A 52 9.25 19.53 -15.59
C ILE A 52 8.19 20.28 -16.41
N ALA A 53 7.17 20.81 -15.75
CA ALA A 53 6.08 21.56 -16.37
C ALA A 53 5.41 22.49 -15.35
N VAL A 54 4.75 23.54 -15.84
CA VAL A 54 3.99 24.50 -15.03
C VAL A 54 2.52 24.40 -15.43
N ILE A 55 1.72 23.70 -14.62
CA ILE A 55 0.30 23.42 -14.87
C ILE A 55 -0.51 23.83 -13.64
N HIS A 56 -1.58 24.60 -13.83
CA HIS A 56 -2.46 25.07 -12.75
C HIS A 56 -3.93 24.84 -13.09
N LYS A 57 -4.75 24.61 -12.05
CA LYS A 57 -6.21 24.57 -12.17
C LYS A 57 -6.74 25.99 -12.37
N LYS A 58 -7.68 26.16 -13.31
CA LYS A 58 -8.40 27.43 -13.49
C LYS A 58 -9.33 27.70 -12.29
N PRO A 59 -9.33 28.90 -11.69
CA PRO A 59 -10.31 29.26 -10.66
C PRO A 59 -11.72 29.36 -11.25
N THR A 60 -12.73 29.02 -10.46
CA THR A 60 -14.17 29.20 -10.77
C THR A 60 -14.59 30.66 -10.77
#